data_AF-A0A968FSV7-F1
#
_entry.id   AF-A0A968FSV7-F1
#
_cell.length_a   1.000
_cell.length_b   1.000
_cell.length_c   1.000
_cell.angle_alpha   90.00
_cell.angle_beta   90.00
_cell.angle_gamma   90.00
#
_symmetry.space_group_name_H-M   'P 1'
#
loop_
_entity.id
_entity.type
_entity.pdbx_description
1 polymer ?
#
loop_
_entity_poly.entity_id
_entity_poly.type
_entity_poly.pdbx_seq_one_letter_code
_entity_poly.pdbx_strand_id
1 'polypeptide(L)'
;MKFAKTIGFLIVLCLLGGCELKLAPSKFWDKIWKPETDSKYYQEKSEELVLVLTEDVEEYEINKIVVLDLVDETGRVPILGEYMSNRVVEAITRGRYFRVAQRGEVMETLERLDLKPSFKYTREEIQRIGKAMNAQALVNGKLRDLGANIDVHVALVDIASGEVIASASEQLNRTRFAVELLRHY
;
A
#
# COMPACT_ATOMS: atom_id res chain seq x y z
N MET A 1 43.08 -8.54 56.96
CA MET A 1 41.69 -8.14 57.33
C MET A 1 41.10 -7.01 56.46
N LYS A 2 41.48 -6.84 55.18
CA LYS A 2 40.90 -5.79 54.30
C LYS A 2 40.06 -6.33 53.12
N PHE A 3 40.18 -7.61 52.76
CA PHE A 3 39.45 -8.21 51.63
C PHE A 3 38.00 -8.64 51.97
N ALA A 4 37.70 -8.95 53.23
CA ALA A 4 36.35 -9.34 53.64
C ALA A 4 35.36 -8.15 53.68
N LYS A 5 35.87 -6.91 53.85
CA LYS A 5 35.03 -5.70 53.89
C LYS A 5 34.59 -5.22 52.49
N THR A 6 35.41 -5.46 51.46
CA THR A 6 35.10 -5.07 50.08
C THR A 6 34.08 -6.01 49.42
N ILE A 7 34.06 -7.29 49.78
CA ILE A 7 33.07 -8.25 49.27
C ILE A 7 31.69 -8.00 49.88
N GLY A 8 31.62 -7.63 51.16
CA GLY A 8 30.35 -7.28 51.81
C GLY A 8 29.67 -6.05 51.18
N PHE A 9 30.44 -5.07 50.71
CA PHE A 9 29.90 -3.86 50.10
C PHE A 9 29.30 -4.10 48.70
N LEU A 10 29.84 -5.06 47.95
CA LEU A 10 29.35 -5.45 46.63
C LEU A 10 28.03 -6.23 46.69
N ILE A 11 27.82 -7.02 47.74
CA ILE A 11 26.58 -7.78 47.96
C ILE A 11 25.43 -6.87 48.41
N VAL A 12 25.72 -5.83 49.20
CA VAL A 12 24.72 -4.84 49.64
C VAL A 12 24.25 -3.96 48.47
N LEU A 13 25.10 -3.69 47.47
CA LEU A 13 24.72 -2.98 46.24
C LEU A 13 23.80 -3.80 45.33
N CYS A 14 23.92 -5.14 45.30
CA CYS A 14 22.98 -6.00 44.58
C CYS A 14 21.62 -6.13 45.30
N LEU A 15 21.59 -6.07 46.64
CA LEU A 15 20.35 -6.20 47.42
C LEU A 15 19.51 -4.92 47.47
N LEU A 16 20.13 -3.74 47.30
CA LEU A 16 19.40 -2.46 47.16
C LEU A 16 18.93 -2.18 45.72
N GLY A 17 19.36 -3.00 44.74
CA GLY A 17 18.85 -2.99 43.36
C GLY A 17 17.56 -3.80 43.17
N GLY A 18 17.05 -4.43 44.24
CA GLY A 18 15.79 -5.18 44.26
C GLY A 18 14.56 -4.27 44.34
N CYS A 19 14.53 -3.16 43.60
CA CYS A 19 13.25 -2.58 43.21
C CYS A 19 12.63 -3.58 42.23
N GLU A 20 11.48 -4.14 42.59
CA GLU A 20 10.61 -4.89 41.70
C GLU A 20 10.19 -4.01 40.52
N LEU A 21 11.08 -3.84 39.55
CA LEU A 21 10.70 -3.57 38.19
C LEU A 21 10.03 -4.86 37.71
N LYS A 22 8.72 -4.96 37.93
CA LYS A 22 7.80 -5.71 37.07
C LYS A 22 7.94 -5.17 35.64
N LEU A 23 9.09 -5.42 35.03
CA LEU A 23 9.29 -5.33 33.60
C LEU A 23 8.50 -6.50 33.04
N ALA A 24 7.23 -6.28 32.76
CA ALA A 24 6.53 -7.08 31.77
C ALA A 24 7.30 -6.88 30.45
N PRO A 25 8.11 -7.85 29.98
CA PRO A 25 8.99 -7.63 28.84
C PRO A 25 8.29 -7.97 27.53
N SER A 26 6.96 -7.92 27.46
CA SER A 26 6.25 -8.15 26.19
C SER A 26 6.15 -6.84 25.41
N LYS A 27 5.42 -5.86 25.93
CA LYS A 27 5.04 -4.68 25.13
C LYS A 27 6.19 -3.74 24.71
N PHE A 28 7.29 -3.68 25.47
CA PHE A 28 8.42 -2.81 25.14
C PHE A 28 9.34 -3.43 24.07
N TRP A 29 9.60 -4.74 24.18
CA TRP A 29 10.40 -5.48 23.20
C TRP A 29 9.65 -5.66 21.89
N ASP A 30 8.33 -5.83 21.91
CA ASP A 30 7.49 -5.88 20.71
C ASP A 30 7.53 -4.60 19.86
N LYS A 31 7.90 -3.44 20.45
CA LYS A 31 8.06 -2.17 19.74
C LYS A 31 9.43 -2.04 19.07
N ILE A 32 10.44 -2.75 19.57
CA ILE A 32 11.82 -2.74 19.06
C ILE A 32 11.98 -3.72 17.90
N TRP A 33 11.10 -4.71 17.76
CA TRP A 33 11.16 -5.78 16.76
C TRP A 33 9.93 -5.86 15.84
N LYS A 34 9.30 -4.73 15.50
CA LYS A 34 8.29 -4.75 14.42
C LYS A 34 8.97 -4.74 13.05
N PRO A 35 8.58 -5.60 12.10
CA PRO A 35 8.97 -5.40 10.72
C PRO A 35 8.48 -4.03 10.25
N GLU A 36 9.36 -3.24 9.62
CA GLU A 36 9.05 -1.87 9.15
C GLU A 36 7.94 -1.82 8.08
N THR A 37 7.63 -2.95 7.46
CA THR A 37 6.58 -3.12 6.45
C THR A 37 5.73 -4.35 6.78
N ASP A 38 4.71 -4.18 7.61
CA ASP A 38 3.71 -5.21 7.89
C ASP A 38 2.41 -4.95 7.12
N SER A 39 1.40 -5.81 7.27
CA SER A 39 0.11 -5.61 6.62
C SER A 39 -0.57 -4.29 6.99
N LYS A 40 -0.31 -3.77 8.19
CA LYS A 40 -0.91 -2.52 8.67
C LYS A 40 -0.23 -1.32 8.01
N TYR A 41 1.08 -1.36 7.84
CA TYR A 41 1.85 -0.35 7.11
C TYR A 41 1.29 -0.11 5.69
N TYR A 42 1.09 -1.19 4.92
CA TYR A 42 0.55 -1.05 3.56
C TYR A 42 -0.91 -0.63 3.53
N GLN A 43 -1.68 -1.02 4.56
CA GLN A 43 -3.06 -0.55 4.72
C GLN A 43 -3.09 0.96 4.93
N GLU A 44 -2.32 1.49 5.89
CA GLU A 44 -2.26 2.94 6.18
C GLU A 44 -1.84 3.72 4.92
N LYS A 45 -0.79 3.25 4.22
CA LYS A 45 -0.34 3.87 2.96
C LYS A 45 -1.41 3.88 1.86
N SER A 46 -2.21 2.82 1.77
CA SER A 46 -3.28 2.75 0.77
C SER A 46 -4.48 3.61 1.15
N GLU A 47 -4.78 3.74 2.45
CA GLU A 47 -5.80 4.65 2.96
C GLU A 47 -5.42 6.11 2.70
N GLU A 48 -4.15 6.49 2.89
CA GLU A 48 -3.61 7.81 2.53
C GLU A 48 -3.77 8.10 1.03
N LEU A 49 -3.39 7.15 0.16
CA LEU A 49 -3.58 7.27 -1.29
C LEU A 49 -5.05 7.51 -1.66
N VAL A 50 -5.96 6.71 -1.10
CA VAL A 50 -7.39 6.80 -1.41
C VAL A 50 -8.02 8.08 -0.87
N LEU A 51 -7.61 8.53 0.31
CA LEU A 51 -8.08 9.79 0.86
C LEU A 51 -7.76 10.95 -0.10
N VAL A 52 -6.51 11.03 -0.56
CA VAL A 52 -6.09 12.07 -1.53
C VAL A 52 -6.80 11.90 -2.88
N LEU A 53 -6.99 10.67 -3.36
CA LEU A 53 -7.72 10.43 -4.61
C LEU A 53 -9.21 10.81 -4.54
N THR A 54 -9.78 10.97 -3.35
CA THR A 54 -11.23 11.17 -3.15
C THR A 54 -11.61 12.51 -2.55
N GLU A 55 -10.64 13.35 -2.17
CA GLU A 55 -10.89 14.62 -1.47
C GLU A 55 -11.70 15.62 -2.32
N ASP A 56 -11.42 15.72 -3.63
CA ASP A 56 -11.99 16.76 -4.51
C ASP A 56 -12.74 16.18 -5.73
N VAL A 57 -13.29 14.97 -5.61
CA VAL A 57 -13.94 14.27 -6.75
C VAL A 57 -15.47 14.32 -6.72
N GLU A 58 -16.07 15.08 -5.80
CA GLU A 58 -17.53 15.19 -5.65
C GLU A 58 -18.22 15.82 -6.87
N GLU A 59 -17.50 16.64 -7.64
CA GLU A 59 -18.01 17.26 -8.87
C GLU A 59 -18.20 16.24 -10.02
N TYR A 60 -17.60 15.05 -9.89
CA TYR A 60 -17.73 13.97 -10.85
C TYR A 60 -18.80 12.97 -10.37
N GLU A 61 -19.77 12.65 -11.22
CA GLU A 61 -20.82 11.66 -10.92
C GLU A 61 -20.30 10.21 -11.01
N ILE A 62 -19.31 9.87 -10.20
CA ILE A 62 -18.62 8.56 -10.21
C ILE A 62 -19.33 7.59 -9.27
N ASN A 63 -19.95 6.56 -9.84
CA ASN A 63 -20.68 5.53 -9.08
C ASN A 63 -19.94 4.20 -9.01
N LYS A 64 -19.40 3.75 -10.15
CA LYS A 64 -18.62 2.51 -10.29
C LYS A 64 -17.25 2.84 -10.89
N ILE A 65 -16.20 2.31 -10.29
CA ILE A 65 -14.83 2.41 -10.79
C ILE A 65 -14.22 1.04 -11.05
N VAL A 66 -13.20 1.05 -11.89
CA VAL A 66 -12.33 -0.10 -12.15
C VAL A 66 -10.96 0.22 -11.57
N VAL A 67 -10.42 -0.66 -10.73
CA VAL A 67 -9.05 -0.54 -10.21
C VAL A 67 -8.19 -1.58 -10.92
N LEU A 68 -7.10 -1.12 -11.55
CA LEU A 68 -6.15 -1.99 -12.23
C LEU A 68 -4.98 -2.34 -11.32
N ASP A 69 -4.37 -3.50 -11.60
CA ASP A 69 -3.11 -3.87 -10.95
C ASP A 69 -2.00 -2.88 -11.33
N LEU A 70 -1.22 -2.46 -10.33
CA LEU A 70 -0.18 -1.46 -10.53
C LEU A 70 0.99 -2.10 -11.29
N VAL A 71 1.56 -1.35 -12.25
CA VAL A 71 2.67 -1.82 -13.07
C VAL A 71 4.00 -1.28 -12.59
N ASP A 72 5.09 -1.97 -12.88
CA ASP A 72 6.44 -1.45 -12.65
C ASP A 72 6.96 -0.60 -13.82
N GLU A 73 8.21 -0.16 -13.75
CA GLU A 73 8.92 0.54 -14.82
C GLU A 73 9.00 -0.25 -16.14
N THR A 74 8.86 -1.58 -16.09
CA THR A 74 8.86 -2.47 -17.26
C THR A 74 7.46 -2.69 -17.85
N GLY A 75 6.43 -2.09 -17.25
CA GLY A 75 5.03 -2.27 -17.66
C GLY A 75 4.46 -3.64 -17.29
N ARG A 76 5.08 -4.36 -16.36
CA ARG A 76 4.59 -5.64 -15.84
C ARG A 76 4.02 -5.46 -14.45
N VAL A 77 3.09 -6.30 -14.06
CA VAL A 77 2.52 -6.31 -12.71
C VAL A 77 3.46 -7.10 -11.79
N PRO A 78 4.13 -6.49 -10.81
CA PRO A 78 4.80 -7.25 -9.75
C PRO A 78 3.79 -7.66 -8.68
N ILE A 79 4.17 -8.58 -7.79
CA ILE A 79 3.31 -9.03 -6.66
C ILE A 79 2.91 -7.84 -5.78
N LEU A 80 3.84 -6.91 -5.55
CA LEU A 80 3.56 -5.69 -4.79
C LEU A 80 2.49 -4.84 -5.49
N GLY A 81 2.45 -4.84 -6.83
CA GLY A 81 1.50 -4.05 -7.61
C GLY A 81 0.08 -4.60 -7.49
N GLU A 82 -0.05 -5.93 -7.56
CA GLU A 82 -1.29 -6.64 -7.23
C GLU A 82 -1.70 -6.45 -5.76
N TYR A 83 -0.75 -6.51 -4.84
CA TYR A 83 -1.05 -6.36 -3.42
C TYR A 83 -1.55 -4.94 -3.10
N MET A 84 -0.88 -3.91 -3.64
CA MET A 84 -1.27 -2.52 -3.46
C MET A 84 -2.59 -2.19 -4.15
N SER A 85 -2.87 -2.70 -5.35
CA SER A 85 -4.17 -2.51 -6.00
C SER A 85 -5.31 -3.07 -5.14
N ASN A 86 -5.14 -4.27 -4.57
CA ASN A 86 -6.12 -4.84 -3.64
C ASN A 86 -6.32 -3.99 -2.38
N ARG A 87 -5.24 -3.42 -1.82
CA ARG A 87 -5.35 -2.52 -0.65
C ARG A 87 -6.05 -1.21 -0.98
N VAL A 88 -5.85 -0.68 -2.18
CA VAL A 88 -6.61 0.46 -2.70
C VAL A 88 -8.10 0.11 -2.83
N VAL A 89 -8.44 -1.07 -3.38
CA VAL A 89 -9.84 -1.56 -3.44
C VAL A 89 -10.45 -1.66 -2.04
N GLU A 90 -9.72 -2.24 -1.08
CA GLU A 90 -10.16 -2.34 0.32
C GLU A 90 -10.42 -0.96 0.94
N ALA A 91 -9.50 0.00 0.76
CA ALA A 91 -9.65 1.35 1.30
C ALA A 91 -10.84 2.08 0.67
N ILE A 92 -11.02 1.98 -0.66
CA ILE A 92 -12.18 2.56 -1.37
C ILE A 92 -13.49 2.00 -0.84
N THR A 93 -13.59 0.66 -0.73
CA THR A 93 -14.82 -0.01 -0.32
C THR A 93 -15.12 0.16 1.17
N ARG A 94 -14.08 0.21 2.03
CA ARG A 94 -14.21 0.52 3.46
C ARG A 94 -14.74 1.93 3.69
N GLY A 95 -14.20 2.91 2.96
CA GLY A 95 -14.68 4.30 2.99
C GLY A 95 -16.01 4.52 2.26
N ARG A 96 -16.48 3.53 1.49
CA ARG A 96 -17.70 3.58 0.66
C ARG A 96 -17.70 4.72 -0.35
N TYR A 97 -16.52 5.11 -0.83
CA TYR A 97 -16.37 6.19 -1.80
C TYR A 97 -17.00 5.80 -3.15
N PHE A 98 -16.74 4.59 -3.63
CA PHE A 98 -17.23 4.08 -4.91
C PHE A 98 -17.60 2.61 -4.86
N ARG A 99 -18.43 2.16 -5.81
CA ARG A 99 -18.53 0.73 -6.13
C ARG A 99 -17.32 0.33 -6.95
N VAL A 100 -16.71 -0.81 -6.63
CA VAL A 100 -15.51 -1.27 -7.33
C VAL A 100 -15.80 -2.58 -8.06
N ALA A 101 -15.35 -2.69 -9.32
CA ALA A 101 -15.43 -3.93 -10.08
C ALA A 101 -14.57 -5.04 -9.43
N GLN A 102 -15.00 -6.30 -9.57
CA GLN A 102 -14.21 -7.41 -9.05
C GLN A 102 -12.95 -7.62 -9.89
N ARG A 103 -11.82 -7.92 -9.26
CA ARG A 103 -10.53 -8.11 -9.97
C ARG A 103 -10.61 -9.17 -11.08
N GLY A 104 -11.30 -10.29 -10.84
CA GLY A 104 -11.50 -11.32 -11.87
C GLY A 104 -12.23 -10.80 -13.12
N GLU A 105 -13.29 -10.03 -12.92
CA GLU A 105 -14.07 -9.38 -13.99
C GLU A 105 -13.22 -8.36 -14.77
N VAL A 106 -12.35 -7.63 -14.07
CA VAL A 106 -11.39 -6.69 -14.67
C VAL A 106 -10.39 -7.44 -15.55
N MET A 107 -9.78 -8.51 -15.04
CA MET A 107 -8.78 -9.29 -15.78
C MET A 107 -9.39 -9.97 -17.02
N GLU A 108 -10.57 -10.59 -16.88
CA GLU A 108 -11.30 -11.18 -18.00
C GLU A 108 -11.64 -10.15 -19.07
N THR A 109 -12.03 -8.93 -18.65
CA THR A 109 -12.33 -7.86 -19.61
C THR A 109 -11.09 -7.34 -20.31
N LEU A 110 -9.97 -7.17 -19.61
CA LEU A 110 -8.71 -6.79 -20.24
C LEU A 110 -8.28 -7.83 -21.28
N GLU A 111 -8.34 -9.13 -20.93
CA GLU A 111 -8.03 -10.22 -21.85
C GLU A 111 -8.92 -10.20 -23.09
N ARG A 112 -10.24 -10.05 -22.92
CA ARG A 112 -11.20 -9.96 -24.02
C ARG A 112 -10.97 -8.74 -24.93
N LEU A 113 -10.43 -7.65 -24.38
CA LEU A 113 -10.11 -6.44 -25.13
C LEU A 113 -8.70 -6.46 -25.75
N ASP A 114 -7.94 -7.56 -25.57
CA ASP A 114 -6.52 -7.69 -25.92
C ASP A 114 -5.66 -6.58 -25.27
N LEU A 115 -5.96 -6.28 -24.01
CA LEU A 115 -5.27 -5.29 -23.20
C LEU A 115 -4.56 -5.97 -22.03
N LYS A 116 -3.46 -5.37 -21.59
CA LYS A 116 -2.77 -5.71 -20.35
C LYS A 116 -2.88 -4.55 -19.37
N PRO A 117 -2.79 -4.78 -18.05
CA PRO A 117 -2.65 -3.70 -17.07
C PRO A 117 -1.54 -2.73 -17.50
N SER A 118 -1.84 -1.43 -17.49
CA SER A 118 -0.94 -0.39 -17.95
C SER A 118 -1.24 0.94 -17.25
N PHE A 119 -0.20 1.77 -17.12
CA PHE A 119 -0.34 3.17 -16.72
C PHE A 119 -0.51 4.13 -17.91
N LYS A 120 -0.31 3.64 -19.15
CA LYS A 120 -0.24 4.46 -20.37
C LYS A 120 -1.31 4.06 -21.38
N TYR A 121 -2.57 4.00 -20.96
CA TYR A 121 -3.66 3.75 -21.90
C TYR A 121 -3.95 4.98 -22.76
N THR A 122 -4.37 4.74 -24.00
CA THR A 122 -4.99 5.78 -24.81
C THR A 122 -6.41 6.06 -24.35
N ARG A 123 -6.97 7.20 -24.77
CA ARG A 123 -8.36 7.56 -24.50
C ARG A 123 -9.32 6.48 -25.00
N GLU A 124 -9.07 5.94 -26.18
CA GLU A 124 -9.88 4.89 -26.79
C GLU A 124 -9.85 3.59 -25.98
N GLU A 125 -8.69 3.23 -25.43
CA GLU A 125 -8.54 2.07 -24.54
C GLU A 125 -9.32 2.26 -23.23
N ILE A 126 -9.19 3.42 -22.59
CA ILE A 126 -9.94 3.77 -21.37
C ILE A 126 -11.45 3.68 -21.61
N GLN A 127 -11.93 4.26 -22.72
CA GLN A 127 -13.34 4.22 -23.08
C GLN A 127 -13.84 2.79 -23.36
N ARG A 128 -13.03 1.94 -24.00
CA ARG A 128 -13.36 0.53 -24.23
C ARG A 128 -13.49 -0.24 -22.90
N ILE A 129 -12.56 -0.06 -21.98
CA ILE A 129 -12.61 -0.67 -20.63
C ILE A 129 -13.87 -0.21 -19.91
N GLY A 130 -14.11 1.11 -19.89
CA GLY A 130 -15.25 1.69 -19.20
C GLY A 130 -16.61 1.23 -19.72
N LYS A 131 -16.76 1.15 -21.05
CA LYS A 131 -17.97 0.62 -21.69
C LYS A 131 -18.18 -0.86 -21.37
N ALA A 132 -17.11 -1.66 -21.40
CA ALA A 132 -17.19 -3.09 -21.11
C ALA A 132 -17.56 -3.39 -19.65
N MET A 133 -17.12 -2.53 -18.72
CA MET A 133 -17.30 -2.70 -17.27
C MET A 133 -18.46 -1.87 -16.70
N ASN A 134 -19.10 -1.02 -17.51
CA ASN A 134 -20.09 -0.03 -17.09
C ASN A 134 -19.58 0.84 -15.92
N ALA A 135 -18.35 1.37 -16.06
CA ALA A 135 -17.67 2.19 -15.05
C ALA A 135 -17.54 3.65 -15.52
N GLN A 136 -17.48 4.58 -14.57
CA GLN A 136 -17.34 6.02 -14.82
C GLN A 136 -15.90 6.50 -14.66
N ALA A 137 -15.11 5.85 -13.81
CA ALA A 137 -13.69 6.14 -13.70
C ALA A 137 -12.83 4.87 -13.61
N LEU A 138 -11.55 5.04 -13.92
CA LEU A 138 -10.51 4.02 -13.85
C LEU A 138 -9.42 4.49 -12.88
N VAL A 139 -9.04 3.65 -11.94
CA VAL A 139 -7.81 3.82 -11.16
C VAL A 139 -6.73 2.96 -11.81
N ASN A 140 -5.65 3.60 -12.26
CA ASN A 140 -4.43 2.93 -12.65
C ASN A 140 -3.26 3.46 -11.83
N GLY A 141 -2.11 2.80 -11.90
CA GLY A 141 -0.94 3.30 -11.21
C GLY A 141 0.31 2.50 -11.52
N LYS A 142 1.40 2.93 -10.92
CA LYS A 142 2.72 2.38 -11.13
C LYS A 142 3.56 2.37 -9.86
N LEU A 143 4.53 1.47 -9.85
CA LEU A 143 5.54 1.32 -8.82
C LEU A 143 6.91 1.65 -9.39
N ARG A 144 7.68 2.43 -8.66
CA ARG A 144 9.05 2.79 -9.03
C ARG A 144 10.01 2.57 -7.87
N ASP A 145 10.96 1.65 -8.04
CA ASP A 145 12.07 1.52 -7.09
C ASP A 145 13.05 2.69 -7.31
N LEU A 146 13.12 3.59 -6.34
CA LEU A 146 14.05 4.73 -6.33
C LEU A 146 15.38 4.37 -5.63
N GLY A 147 15.56 3.13 -5.21
CA GLY A 147 16.75 2.63 -4.52
C GLY A 147 16.75 2.87 -3.01
N ALA A 148 16.23 4.01 -2.54
CA ALA A 148 16.04 4.28 -1.10
C ALA A 148 14.65 3.87 -0.60
N ASN A 149 13.63 4.09 -1.43
CA ASN A 149 12.22 3.82 -1.20
C ASN A 149 11.59 3.32 -2.51
N ILE A 150 10.36 2.84 -2.41
CA ILE A 150 9.54 2.48 -3.57
C ILE A 150 8.42 3.52 -3.65
N ASP A 151 8.38 4.27 -4.73
CA ASP A 151 7.32 5.24 -5.00
C ASP A 151 6.12 4.52 -5.60
N VAL A 152 4.95 4.72 -4.99
CA VAL A 152 3.66 4.23 -5.47
C VAL A 152 2.92 5.44 -5.99
N HIS A 153 2.56 5.42 -7.27
CA HIS A 153 1.77 6.48 -7.87
C HIS A 153 0.48 5.89 -8.41
N VAL A 154 -0.66 6.52 -8.11
CA VAL A 154 -1.98 6.14 -8.60
C VAL A 154 -2.70 7.36 -9.17
N ALA A 155 -3.48 7.14 -10.21
CA ALA A 155 -4.28 8.15 -10.87
C ALA A 155 -5.71 7.65 -11.05
N LEU A 156 -6.68 8.51 -10.73
CA LEU A 156 -8.08 8.36 -11.07
C LEU A 156 -8.34 9.09 -12.39
N VAL A 157 -8.87 8.36 -13.36
CA VAL A 157 -9.07 8.82 -14.73
C VAL A 157 -10.55 8.78 -15.06
N ASP A 158 -11.12 9.89 -15.50
CA ASP A 158 -12.49 9.91 -16.01
C ASP A 158 -12.56 9.14 -17.34
N ILE A 159 -13.53 8.24 -17.45
CA ILE A 159 -13.65 7.38 -18.63
C ILE A 159 -14.19 8.16 -19.84
N ALA A 160 -15.03 9.17 -19.62
CA ALA A 160 -15.66 9.90 -20.72
C ALA A 160 -14.65 10.81 -21.45
N SER A 161 -13.88 11.59 -20.69
CA SER A 161 -12.86 12.50 -21.20
C SER A 161 -11.51 11.83 -21.44
N GLY A 162 -11.16 10.82 -20.65
CA GLY A 162 -9.82 10.24 -20.60
C GLY A 162 -8.82 11.08 -19.80
N GLU A 163 -9.29 12.10 -19.08
CA GLU A 163 -8.46 13.00 -18.28
C GLU A 163 -8.18 12.41 -16.90
N VAL A 164 -6.98 12.68 -16.38
CA VAL A 164 -6.65 12.41 -14.98
C VAL A 164 -7.34 13.46 -14.14
N ILE A 165 -8.28 13.03 -13.29
CA ILE A 165 -9.09 13.91 -12.45
C ILE A 165 -8.55 14.01 -11.02
N ALA A 166 -7.84 12.98 -10.56
CA ALA A 166 -7.09 13.00 -9.32
C ALA A 166 -5.85 12.11 -9.42
N SER A 167 -4.82 12.41 -8.64
CA SER A 167 -3.63 11.57 -8.53
C SER A 167 -3.02 11.65 -7.15
N ALA A 168 -2.47 10.54 -6.66
CA ALA A 168 -1.82 10.46 -5.37
C ALA A 168 -0.51 9.68 -5.48
N SER A 169 0.43 10.00 -4.60
CA SER A 169 1.70 9.28 -4.49
C SER A 169 2.05 9.04 -3.04
N GLU A 170 2.55 7.84 -2.74
CA GLU A 170 3.04 7.46 -1.42
C GLU A 170 4.38 6.74 -1.51
N GLN A 171 5.19 6.90 -0.48
CA GLN A 171 6.51 6.26 -0.40
C GLN A 171 6.44 5.02 0.50
N LEU A 172 6.86 3.89 -0.05
CA LEU A 172 7.02 2.65 0.68
C LEU A 172 8.47 2.46 1.11
N ASN A 173 8.68 2.06 2.36
CA ASN A 173 9.99 1.66 2.85
C ASN A 173 10.52 0.48 2.03
N ARG A 174 11.78 0.59 1.58
CA ARG A 174 12.44 -0.44 0.78
C ARG A 174 13.02 -1.54 1.67
N THR A 175 12.16 -2.34 2.28
CA THR A 175 12.56 -3.50 3.07
C THR A 175 12.89 -4.69 2.17
N ARG A 176 13.58 -5.70 2.71
CA ARG A 176 13.84 -6.95 1.97
C ARG A 176 12.54 -7.59 1.45
N PHE A 177 11.49 -7.57 2.27
CA PHE A 177 10.17 -8.07 1.92
C PHE A 177 9.56 -7.27 0.75
N ALA A 178 9.58 -5.93 0.82
CA ALA A 178 9.07 -5.10 -0.26
C ALA A 178 9.79 -5.35 -1.59
N VAL A 179 11.13 -5.55 -1.54
CA VAL A 179 11.94 -5.87 -2.71
C VAL A 179 11.64 -7.26 -3.27
N GLU A 180 11.35 -8.25 -2.42
CA GLU A 180 10.91 -9.57 -2.88
C GLU A 180 9.56 -9.51 -3.59
N LEU A 181 8.65 -8.66 -3.10
CA LEU A 181 7.36 -8.44 -3.74
C LEU A 181 7.44 -7.66 -5.06
N LEU A 182 8.55 -6.96 -5.35
CA LEU A 182 8.77 -6.35 -6.67
C LEU A 182 9.07 -7.38 -7.78
N ARG A 183 9.22 -8.67 -7.44
CA ARG A 183 9.41 -9.72 -8.43
C ARG A 183 8.14 -9.97 -9.24
N HIS A 184 8.34 -10.49 -10.44
CA HIS A 184 7.28 -11.04 -11.28
C HIS A 184 7.31 -12.56 -11.15
N TYR A 185 6.14 -13.19 -11.01
CA TYR A 185 5.97 -14.63 -11.17
C TYR A 185 5.34 -14.94 -12.52
#